data_AF-A0AAQ4CVE5-F1
#
_entry.id   AF-A0AAQ4CVE5-F1
#
_cell.length_a   1.000
_cell.length_b   1.000
_cell.length_c   1.000
_cell.angle_alpha   90.00
_cell.angle_beta   90.00
_cell.angle_gamma   90.00
#
_symmetry.space_group_name_H-M   'P 1'
#
loop_
_entity.id
_entity.type
_entity.pdbx_description
1 polymer ?
#
loop_
_entity_poly.entity_id
_entity_poly.type
_entity_poly.pdbx_seq_one_letter_code
_entity_poly.pdbx_strand_id
1 'polypeptide(L)'
;MTIKVKSKGHGKEEKLLGYATNLDLSPKSIRRIYNVIRSPIETSYRVIKSFLPFTSSTKYSFRFLVISLAILLYSLLISQGITRSEFSLSLEFELNNYLNTDIFSLILIILFTLISNYYMGDEF
;
A
#
# COMPACT_ATOMS: atom_id res chain seq x y z
N MET A 1 -43.48 8.86 1.27
CA MET A 1 -43.25 10.11 2.01
C MET A 1 -41.94 10.70 1.53
N THR A 2 -41.98 11.70 0.66
CA THR A 2 -40.79 12.25 -0.03
C THR A 2 -40.35 13.51 0.69
N ILE A 3 -39.23 13.44 1.41
CA ILE A 3 -38.73 14.58 2.20
C ILE A 3 -37.85 15.45 1.28
N LYS A 4 -38.34 16.65 0.90
CA LYS A 4 -37.52 17.71 0.31
C LYS A 4 -36.89 18.52 1.43
N VAL A 5 -35.55 18.61 1.46
CA VAL A 5 -34.83 19.48 2.40
C VAL A 5 -34.25 20.68 1.64
N LYS A 6 -34.60 21.87 2.12
CA LYS A 6 -34.23 23.19 1.59
C LYS A 6 -32.82 23.53 2.07
N SER A 7 -31.86 23.67 1.16
CA SER A 7 -30.49 24.05 1.51
C SER A 7 -30.39 25.55 1.80
N LYS A 8 -29.80 25.89 2.96
CA LYS A 8 -29.42 27.25 3.33
C LYS A 8 -28.10 27.20 4.09
N GLY A 9 -27.09 27.88 3.55
CA GLY A 9 -25.98 28.42 4.35
C GLY A 9 -24.68 27.61 4.34
N HIS A 10 -23.59 28.35 4.19
CA HIS A 10 -22.20 27.90 4.17
C HIS A 10 -21.73 27.33 5.51
N GLY A 11 -21.48 26.03 5.51
CA GLY A 11 -20.70 25.26 6.47
C GLY A 11 -20.50 23.91 5.80
N LYS A 12 -19.32 23.30 5.87
CA LYS A 12 -19.10 21.96 5.28
C LYS A 12 -19.95 20.94 6.04
N GLU A 13 -21.24 20.89 5.76
CA GLU A 13 -22.09 19.75 6.04
C GLU A 13 -21.43 18.60 5.30
N GLU A 14 -20.77 17.73 6.05
CA GLU A 14 -20.50 16.37 5.64
C GLU A 14 -21.83 15.82 5.11
N LYS A 15 -22.04 15.94 3.80
CA LYS A 15 -23.14 15.28 3.10
C LYS A 15 -23.15 13.88 3.66
N LEU A 16 -24.22 13.54 4.37
CA LEU A 16 -24.46 12.22 4.92
C LEU A 16 -24.28 11.25 3.76
N LEU A 17 -23.08 10.66 3.66
CA LEU A 17 -22.79 9.60 2.72
C LEU A 17 -23.74 8.50 3.16
N GLY A 18 -24.76 8.23 2.35
CA GLY A 18 -25.65 7.10 2.59
C GLY A 18 -24.80 5.85 2.54
N TYR A 19 -24.50 5.28 3.71
CA TYR A 19 -23.85 3.99 3.79
C TYR A 19 -24.90 2.94 3.44
N ALA A 20 -24.82 2.37 2.24
CA ALA A 20 -25.59 1.18 1.89
C ALA A 20 -25.04 0.01 2.70
N THR A 21 -25.86 -0.56 3.57
CA THR A 21 -25.49 -1.71 4.38
C THR A 21 -26.71 -2.60 4.61
N ASN A 22 -26.47 -3.90 4.73
CA ASN A 22 -27.43 -4.91 5.16
C ASN A 22 -27.46 -5.09 6.68
N LEU A 23 -26.69 -4.27 7.42
CA LEU A 23 -26.62 -4.32 8.88
C LEU A 23 -27.77 -3.51 9.48
N ASP A 24 -28.51 -4.12 10.40
CA ASP A 24 -29.53 -3.44 11.20
C ASP A 24 -28.87 -2.68 12.37
N LEU A 25 -28.06 -1.68 12.03
CA LEU A 25 -27.31 -0.85 12.96
C LEU A 25 -27.67 0.62 12.77
N SER A 26 -27.51 1.42 13.83
CA SER A 26 -27.70 2.86 13.72
C SER A 26 -26.70 3.47 12.71
N PRO A 27 -27.08 4.51 11.94
CA PRO A 27 -26.16 5.19 11.00
C PRO A 27 -24.84 5.65 11.64
N LYS A 28 -24.88 6.05 12.92
CA LYS A 28 -23.69 6.44 13.69
C LYS A 28 -22.76 5.25 13.93
N SER A 29 -23.31 4.09 14.27
CA SER A 29 -22.53 2.86 14.45
C SER A 29 -21.92 2.39 13.14
N ILE A 30 -22.68 2.42 12.04
CA ILE A 30 -22.20 2.07 10.69
C ILE A 30 -21.03 2.96 10.29
N ARG A 31 -21.19 4.29 10.44
CA ARG A 31 -20.12 5.27 10.16
C ARG A 31 -18.87 5.00 10.99
N ARG A 32 -19.04 4.69 12.28
CA ARG A 32 -17.90 4.38 13.16
C ARG A 32 -17.16 3.13 12.68
N ILE A 33 -17.87 2.04 12.40
CA ILE A 33 -17.28 0.78 11.92
C ILE A 33 -16.55 1.02 10.60
N TYR A 34 -17.20 1.71 9.65
CA TYR A 34 -16.60 2.03 8.36
C TYR A 34 -15.30 2.81 8.52
N ASN A 35 -15.28 3.86 9.35
CA ASN A 35 -14.08 4.67 9.55
C ASN A 35 -12.95 3.91 10.26
N VAL A 36 -13.29 3.04 11.21
CA VAL A 36 -12.32 2.18 11.92
C VAL A 36 -11.64 1.19 10.97
N ILE A 37 -12.36 0.67 9.97
CA ILE A 37 -11.80 -0.27 8.99
C ILE A 37 -11.08 0.47 7.86
N ARG A 38 -11.69 1.53 7.32
CA ARG A 38 -11.17 2.28 6.18
C ARG A 38 -9.86 2.99 6.51
N SER A 39 -9.76 3.64 7.67
CA SER A 39 -8.60 4.48 8.00
C SER A 39 -7.29 3.69 8.04
N PRO A 40 -7.20 2.50 8.69
CA PRO A 40 -6.01 1.66 8.64
C PRO A 40 -5.67 1.17 7.23
N ILE A 41 -6.67 0.81 6.42
CA ILE A 41 -6.46 0.35 5.03
C ILE A 41 -5.90 1.48 4.16
N GLU A 42 -6.47 2.69 4.24
CA GLU A 42 -5.95 3.83 3.48
C GLU A 42 -4.56 4.24 3.95
N THR A 43 -4.30 4.13 5.25
CA THR A 43 -2.98 4.41 5.82
C THR A 43 -1.95 3.39 5.34
N SER A 44 -2.26 2.09 5.35
CA SER A 44 -1.36 1.05 4.84
C SER A 44 -1.04 1.26 3.37
N TYR A 45 -2.04 1.55 2.52
CA TYR A 45 -1.81 1.88 1.11
C TYR A 45 -0.92 3.11 0.92
N ARG A 46 -1.09 4.15 1.76
CA ARG A 46 -0.25 5.36 1.70
C ARG A 46 1.20 5.04 2.05
N VAL A 47 1.44 4.20 3.06
CA VAL A 47 2.78 3.80 3.47
C VAL A 47 3.42 2.89 2.42
N ILE A 48 2.70 1.89 1.89
CA ILE A 48 3.17 1.04 0.78
C ILE A 48 3.55 1.89 -0.43
N LYS A 49 2.69 2.84 -0.83
CA LYS A 49 2.97 3.78 -1.92
C LYS A 49 4.23 4.61 -1.68
N SER A 50 4.57 4.85 -0.42
CA SER A 50 5.76 5.63 -0.08
C SER A 50 7.08 4.85 -0.25
N PHE A 51 7.01 3.52 -0.38
CA PHE A 51 8.13 2.64 -0.72
C PHE A 51 8.23 2.35 -2.22
N LEU A 52 7.21 2.69 -3.00
CA LEU A 52 7.18 2.47 -4.44
C LEU A 52 8.18 3.41 -5.14
N PRO A 53 9.23 2.90 -5.82
CA PRO A 53 10.08 3.73 -6.66
C PRO A 53 9.30 4.24 -7.87
N PHE A 54 9.66 5.43 -8.36
CA PHE A 54 9.16 5.92 -9.64
C PHE A 54 9.73 5.05 -10.76
N THR A 55 8.86 4.33 -11.46
CA THR A 55 9.23 3.54 -12.63
C THR A 55 8.35 3.91 -13.83
N SER A 56 8.98 4.03 -15.00
CA SER A 56 8.30 4.22 -16.29
C SER A 56 8.13 2.90 -17.06
N SER A 57 8.56 1.77 -16.49
CA SER A 57 8.50 0.47 -17.18
C SER A 57 7.04 0.07 -17.46
N THR A 58 6.79 -0.39 -18.68
CA THR A 58 5.48 -0.90 -19.13
C THR A 58 5.34 -2.42 -18.90
N LYS A 59 6.43 -3.13 -18.60
CA LYS A 59 6.41 -4.59 -18.40
C LYS A 59 5.68 -4.95 -17.12
N TYR A 60 4.69 -5.86 -17.24
CA TYR A 60 3.90 -6.33 -16.10
C TYR A 60 4.77 -6.95 -15.00
N SER A 61 5.68 -7.86 -15.37
CA SER A 61 6.59 -8.55 -14.45
C SER A 61 7.42 -7.57 -13.61
N PHE A 62 7.91 -6.49 -14.21
CA PHE A 62 8.65 -5.45 -13.50
C PHE A 62 7.76 -4.70 -12.51
N ARG A 63 6.55 -4.29 -12.93
CA ARG A 63 5.58 -3.62 -12.04
C ARG A 63 5.17 -4.52 -10.87
N PHE A 64 4.96 -5.81 -11.14
CA PHE A 64 4.63 -6.80 -10.13
C PHE A 64 5.76 -6.97 -9.11
N LEU A 65 7.02 -7.08 -9.56
CA LEU A 65 8.18 -7.15 -8.68
C LEU A 65 8.28 -5.92 -7.78
N VAL A 66 8.14 -4.73 -8.36
CA VAL A 66 8.23 -3.46 -7.63
C VAL A 66 7.11 -3.33 -6.58
N ILE A 67 5.87 -3.70 -6.91
CA ILE A 67 4.76 -3.71 -5.95
C ILE A 67 5.00 -4.74 -4.85
N SER A 68 5.43 -5.95 -5.21
CA SER A 68 5.72 -7.03 -4.26
C SER A 68 6.81 -6.63 -3.27
N LEU A 69 7.86 -5.96 -3.75
CA LEU A 69 8.93 -5.44 -2.91
C LEU A 69 8.42 -4.36 -1.94
N ALA A 70 7.57 -3.43 -2.41
CA ALA A 70 6.99 -2.40 -1.54
C ALA A 70 6.10 -2.98 -0.44
N ILE A 71 5.34 -4.04 -0.75
CA ILE A 71 4.53 -4.77 0.25
C ILE A 71 5.44 -5.48 1.26
N LEU A 72 6.50 -6.15 0.80
CA LEU A 72 7.48 -6.81 1.67
C LEU A 72 8.12 -5.82 2.66
N LEU A 73 8.56 -4.66 2.18
CA LEU A 73 9.14 -3.60 3.02
C LEU A 73 8.13 -3.07 4.05
N TYR A 74 6.87 -2.91 3.66
CA TYR A 74 5.81 -2.53 4.59
C TYR A 74 5.57 -3.60 5.67
N SER A 75 5.53 -4.88 5.30
CA SER A 75 5.40 -5.98 6.27
C SER A 75 6.56 -6.02 7.25
N LEU A 76 7.79 -5.80 6.79
CA LEU A 76 8.98 -5.72 7.63
C LEU A 76 8.93 -4.52 8.59
N LEU A 77 8.55 -3.34 8.10
CA LEU A 77 8.33 -2.15 8.93
C LEU A 77 7.36 -2.43 10.07
N ILE A 78 6.20 -3.03 9.75
CA ILE A 78 5.18 -3.37 10.76
C ILE A 78 5.70 -4.42 11.75
N SER A 79 6.46 -5.41 11.28
CA SER A 79 7.05 -6.45 12.14
C SER A 79 8.08 -5.90 13.13
N GLN A 80 8.82 -4.86 12.75
CA GLN A 80 9.82 -4.23 13.62
C GLN A 80 9.19 -3.24 14.61
N GLY A 81 8.00 -2.73 14.32
CA GLY A 81 7.30 -1.79 15.22
C GLY A 81 7.97 -0.43 15.35
N ILE A 82 8.87 -0.09 14.43
CA ILE A 82 9.64 1.17 14.42
C ILE A 82 9.02 2.20 13.47
N THR A 83 9.51 3.44 13.54
CA THR A 83 9.07 4.48 12.60
C THR A 83 9.67 4.26 11.21
N ARG A 84 9.01 4.82 10.19
CA ARG A 84 9.47 4.70 8.79
C ARG A 84 10.86 5.33 8.57
N SER A 85 11.20 6.40 9.29
CA SER A 85 12.52 7.02 9.24
C SER A 85 13.60 6.10 9.79
N GLU A 86 13.37 5.50 10.95
CA GLU A 86 14.30 4.55 11.57
C GLU A 86 14.48 3.32 10.67
N PHE A 87 13.37 2.78 10.15
CA PHE A 87 13.40 1.67 9.21
C PHE A 87 14.22 1.97 7.96
N SER A 88 14.10 3.19 7.41
CA SER A 88 14.85 3.58 6.21
C SER A 88 16.35 3.62 6.48
N LEU A 89 16.76 4.14 7.65
CA LEU A 89 18.17 4.17 8.07
C LEU A 89 18.72 2.77 8.34
N SER A 90 17.95 1.92 9.02
CA SER A 90 18.33 0.52 9.27
C SER A 90 18.47 -0.24 7.95
N LEU A 91 17.53 -0.09 7.03
CA LEU A 91 17.58 -0.70 5.70
C LEU A 91 18.81 -0.22 4.92
N GLU A 92 19.10 1.07 4.93
CA GLU A 92 20.26 1.64 4.24
C GLU A 92 21.58 1.13 4.83
N PHE A 93 21.70 1.06 6.15
CA PHE A 93 22.86 0.47 6.83
C PHE A 93 23.04 -1.01 6.47
N GLU A 94 21.97 -1.80 6.53
CA GLU A 94 21.98 -3.22 6.21
C GLU A 94 22.37 -3.43 4.74
N LEU A 95 21.73 -2.71 3.81
CA LEU A 95 22.02 -2.76 2.39
C LEU A 95 23.46 -2.35 2.08
N ASN A 96 23.99 -1.32 2.73
CA ASN A 96 25.39 -0.91 2.54
C ASN A 96 26.37 -1.99 3.02
N ASN A 97 26.06 -2.71 4.11
CA ASN A 97 26.87 -3.83 4.55
C ASN A 97 26.82 -5.00 3.55
N TYR A 98 25.65 -5.29 2.97
CA TYR A 98 25.49 -6.37 1.98
C TYR A 98 26.00 -6.01 0.59
N LEU A 99 25.83 -4.77 0.12
CA LEU A 99 26.31 -4.31 -1.19
C LEU A 99 27.83 -4.20 -1.26
N ASN A 100 28.50 -4.18 -0.12
CA ASN A 100 29.95 -4.34 -0.03
C ASN A 100 30.39 -5.81 -0.28
N THR A 101 29.45 -6.72 -0.53
CA THR A 101 29.71 -8.11 -0.90
C THR A 101 29.15 -8.41 -2.30
N ASP A 102 30.00 -8.94 -3.19
CA ASP A 102 29.64 -9.29 -4.57
C ASP A 102 28.44 -10.25 -4.67
N ILE A 103 28.17 -10.99 -3.59
CA ILE A 103 27.16 -12.03 -3.49
C ILE A 103 25.73 -11.46 -3.54
N PHE A 104 25.46 -10.30 -2.94
CA PHE A 104 24.11 -9.72 -2.90
C PHE A 104 23.65 -9.28 -4.29
N SER A 105 24.52 -8.60 -5.04
CA SER A 105 24.27 -8.18 -6.42
C SER A 105 24.00 -9.39 -7.32
N LEU A 106 24.76 -10.48 -7.14
CA LEU A 106 24.61 -11.71 -7.90
C LEU A 106 23.26 -12.41 -7.61
N ILE A 107 22.84 -12.46 -6.34
CA ILE A 107 21.54 -13.02 -5.94
C ILE A 107 20.38 -12.19 -6.50
N LEU A 108 20.48 -10.86 -6.44
CA LEU A 108 19.44 -9.97 -6.97
C LEU A 108 19.29 -10.13 -8.49
N ILE A 109 20.41 -10.23 -9.22
CA ILE A 109 20.42 -10.47 -10.67
C ILE A 109 19.80 -11.84 -10.97
N ILE A 110 20.18 -12.90 -10.24
CA ILE A 110 19.61 -14.24 -10.43
C ILE A 110 18.11 -14.25 -10.18
N LEU A 111 17.65 -13.64 -9.08
CA LEU A 111 16.22 -13.56 -8.76
C LEU A 111 15.44 -12.79 -9.83
N PHE A 112 15.98 -11.66 -10.29
CA PHE A 112 15.39 -10.88 -11.37
C PHE A 112 15.32 -11.66 -12.68
N THR A 113 16.36 -12.43 -13.00
CA THR A 113 16.44 -13.26 -14.20
C THR A 113 15.47 -14.44 -14.14
N LEU A 114 15.35 -15.09 -12.99
CA LEU A 114 14.40 -16.18 -12.74
C LEU A 114 12.95 -15.70 -12.83
N ILE A 115 12.62 -14.58 -12.18
CA ILE A 115 11.28 -13.97 -12.27
C ILE A 115 11.00 -13.56 -13.71
N SER A 116 11.97 -12.95 -14.40
CA SER A 116 11.79 -12.57 -15.81
C SER A 116 11.56 -13.78 -16.71
N ASN A 117 12.31 -14.87 -16.53
CA ASN A 117 12.13 -16.09 -17.32
C ASN A 117 10.81 -16.80 -17.00
N TYR A 118 10.39 -16.83 -15.73
CA TYR A 118 9.12 -17.45 -15.33
C TYR A 118 7.91 -16.72 -15.92
N TYR A 119 7.91 -15.38 -15.89
CA TYR A 119 6.79 -14.59 -16.41
C TYR A 119 6.85 -14.30 -17.91
N MET A 120 8.00 -14.48 -18.58
CA MET A 120 8.13 -14.32 -20.05
C MET A 120 8.04 -15.65 -20.81
N GLY A 121 7.99 -16.79 -20.12
CA GLY A 121 7.80 -18.11 -20.73
C GLY A 121 6.36 -18.44 -21.10
N ASP A 122 5.38 -17.75 -20.50
CA ASP A 122 3.95 -17.97 -20.70
C ASP A 122 3.31 -17.02 -21.74
N GLU A 123 4.08 -16.09 -22.32
CA GLU A 123 3.62 -15.22 -23.42
C GLU A 123 4.31 -15.58 -24.75
N PHE A 124 4.19 -16.84 -25.21
CA PHE A 124 4.29 -17.22 -26.63
C PHE A 124 3.57 -18.54 -26.92
#